data_AF-A0A5E3WBJ5-F1
#
_entry.id   AF-A0A5E3WBJ5-F1
#
_cell.length_a   1.000
_cell.length_b   1.000
_cell.length_c   1.000
_cell.angle_alpha   90.00
_cell.angle_beta   90.00
_cell.angle_gamma   90.00
#
_symmetry.space_group_name_H-M   'P 1'
#
loop_
_entity.id
_entity.type
_entity.pdbx_description
1 polymer ?
#
loop_
_entity_poly.entity_id
_entity_poly.type
_entity_poly.pdbx_seq_one_letter_code
_entity_poly.pdbx_strand_id
1 'polypeptide(L)'
;MAVELEPIYLRFDKYQLAPRRLPPSPSLIHRRPALRVNTAQRAPPLKRPMSTPHPIYAPIPKALPSTNIHAAHNDSQPVSRLPAELLAYIVNLARNLDLSEGEHPSGRVASFSLVCRRFRKTLLSAPHLWSTIAVQAHATYGLQFAALCITRAGNAPLELWLDSFYSAAQVVPFIAPHEDRIRHIRLRVPVDAPPALVASTCAFQVPNLESLDVAPLSEAGRATPLTLPTLFSAGFSDRIARLRLADCAPPPGAYSALTQLHLSGRIPGLVDLLRGCASSLRTLLLDKIDCEDVRADETPIELSSLDSLSVVTVPTSTGQNFFNRLALSSQCQIRVRCHMPSSPDDENAPTLPTLPRAMRSLLDSRTSHAETLQLYANGERVQLVTLGESRVSIFIGARQSDTAETTVEDEEGGQWLTSAVRDLLQTLPLDSVRSVWIVAEDQLPVDVVAVLSALPNVREFTALDAALADVSRALSTAAPTGLIAPKLETLRLRAYDSERSALAVLRGALEARVAHGMRLRRLVLQADAGADTEVLQDVVDELRVVNDDAMQAPMAPPEWSG
;
A
#
# COMPACT_ATOMS: atom_id res chain seq x y z
N MET A 1 -2.92 6.42 43.85
CA MET A 1 -2.98 6.47 42.36
C MET A 1 -3.30 7.89 41.94
N ALA A 2 -2.63 8.48 40.95
CA ALA A 2 -3.17 9.67 40.30
C ALA A 2 -4.21 9.21 39.26
N VAL A 3 -5.47 9.59 39.45
CA VAL A 3 -6.52 9.38 38.45
C VAL A 3 -6.85 10.72 37.83
N GLU A 4 -6.65 10.81 36.52
CA GLU A 4 -6.81 12.04 35.75
C GLU A 4 -7.85 11.84 34.64
N LEU A 5 -8.76 12.81 34.54
CA LEU A 5 -9.70 12.94 33.43
C LEU A 5 -9.14 13.99 32.46
N GLU A 6 -8.78 13.58 31.26
CA GLU A 6 -8.32 14.51 30.22
C GLU A 6 -9.48 14.86 29.27
N PRO A 7 -9.89 16.14 29.18
CA PRO A 7 -10.90 16.55 28.21
C PRO A 7 -10.38 16.39 26.77
N ILE A 8 -11.24 15.93 25.86
CA ILE A 8 -10.90 15.84 24.44
C ILE A 8 -10.78 17.27 23.87
N TYR A 9 -9.55 17.67 23.55
CA TYR A 9 -9.33 18.78 22.62
C TYR A 9 -9.32 18.22 21.19
N LEU A 10 -10.22 18.71 20.34
CA LEU A 10 -10.28 18.37 18.91
C LEU A 10 -8.94 18.69 18.23
N ARG A 11 -8.05 17.68 18.10
CA ARG A 11 -6.92 17.71 17.18
C ARG A 11 -7.40 17.18 15.83
N PHE A 12 -7.38 18.04 14.82
CA PHE A 12 -7.57 17.64 13.44
C PHE A 12 -6.30 16.94 12.93
N ASP A 13 -6.13 15.67 13.25
CA ASP A 13 -5.20 14.81 12.52
C ASP A 13 -5.80 14.42 11.16
N LYS A 14 -4.94 14.28 10.15
CA LYS A 14 -5.31 14.08 8.75
C LYS A 14 -6.19 12.84 8.58
N TYR A 15 -7.50 13.06 8.46
CA TYR A 15 -8.47 12.07 7.99
C TYR A 15 -8.02 11.51 6.63
N GLN A 16 -7.68 10.22 6.59
CA GLN A 16 -7.72 9.47 5.33
C GLN A 16 -9.19 9.15 5.07
N LEU A 17 -9.74 9.70 3.99
CA LEU A 17 -11.10 9.39 3.55
C LEU A 17 -11.15 7.92 3.14
N ALA A 18 -11.90 7.11 3.90
CA ALA A 18 -12.32 5.79 3.44
C ALA A 18 -13.04 5.94 2.08
N PRO A 19 -12.72 5.10 1.07
CA PRO A 19 -13.37 5.17 -0.22
C PRO A 19 -14.86 4.83 -0.07
N ARG A 20 -15.73 5.79 -0.38
CA ARG A 20 -17.17 5.55 -0.52
C ARG A 20 -17.38 4.60 -1.71
N ARG A 21 -17.80 3.36 -1.42
CA ARG A 21 -18.24 2.39 -2.43
C ARG A 21 -19.49 2.95 -3.16
N LEU A 22 -19.37 3.17 -4.46
CA LEU A 22 -20.54 3.38 -5.33
C LEU A 22 -21.15 2.01 -5.67
N PRO A 23 -22.49 1.91 -5.82
CA PRO A 23 -23.13 0.65 -6.21
C PRO A 23 -22.69 0.23 -7.62
N PRO A 24 -22.56 -1.08 -7.89
CA PRO A 24 -22.10 -1.58 -9.17
C PRO A 24 -23.06 -1.22 -10.29
N SER A 25 -22.51 -0.75 -11.41
CA SER A 25 -23.26 -0.60 -12.67
C SER A 25 -23.48 -1.99 -13.29
N PRO A 26 -24.66 -2.30 -13.83
CA PRO A 26 -24.94 -3.60 -14.42
C PRO A 26 -24.05 -3.85 -15.66
N SER A 27 -23.31 -4.95 -15.62
CA SER A 27 -22.42 -5.42 -16.69
C SER A 27 -23.21 -5.77 -17.96
N LEU A 28 -23.04 -4.96 -19.02
CA LEU A 28 -23.51 -5.27 -20.36
C LEU A 28 -22.55 -6.25 -21.05
N ILE A 29 -22.96 -7.52 -21.13
CA ILE A 29 -22.30 -8.54 -21.94
C ILE A 29 -22.43 -8.16 -23.43
N HIS A 30 -21.38 -7.58 -24.01
CA HIS A 30 -21.28 -7.36 -25.45
C HIS A 30 -20.74 -8.61 -26.16
N ARG A 31 -21.65 -9.46 -26.66
CA ARG A 31 -21.34 -10.38 -27.76
C ARG A 31 -21.10 -9.54 -29.03
N ARG A 32 -19.87 -9.54 -29.54
CA ARG A 32 -19.55 -8.99 -30.88
C ARG A 32 -20.15 -9.90 -31.97
N PRO A 33 -20.90 -9.37 -32.95
CA PRO A 33 -21.19 -10.12 -34.17
C PRO A 33 -19.99 -10.04 -35.12
N ALA A 34 -19.70 -11.15 -35.79
CA ALA A 34 -18.70 -11.25 -36.83
C ALA A 34 -19.05 -10.34 -38.02
N LEU A 35 -18.18 -9.39 -38.34
CA LEU A 35 -18.25 -8.60 -39.57
C LEU A 35 -17.83 -9.47 -40.76
N ARG A 36 -18.82 -9.98 -41.51
CA ARG A 36 -18.62 -10.47 -42.88
C ARG A 36 -18.36 -9.27 -43.78
N VAL A 37 -17.16 -9.20 -44.36
CA VAL A 37 -16.82 -8.31 -45.47
C VAL A 37 -17.55 -8.83 -46.71
N ASN A 38 -18.60 -8.12 -47.13
CA ASN A 38 -19.24 -8.34 -48.42
C ASN A 38 -18.73 -7.28 -49.41
N THR A 39 -17.92 -7.74 -50.36
CA THR A 39 -17.59 -7.03 -51.59
C THR A 39 -18.86 -6.88 -52.44
N ALA A 40 -19.40 -5.66 -52.52
CA ALA A 40 -20.52 -5.35 -53.40
C ALA A 40 -20.05 -4.50 -54.60
N GLN A 41 -20.44 -5.00 -55.77
CA GLN A 41 -20.08 -4.57 -57.10
C GLN A 41 -20.65 -3.20 -57.50
N ARG A 42 -19.92 -2.54 -58.39
CA ARG A 42 -20.33 -1.35 -59.15
C ARG A 42 -21.66 -1.57 -59.88
N ALA A 43 -22.61 -0.66 -59.68
CA ALA A 43 -23.77 -0.49 -60.56
C ALA A 43 -23.61 0.80 -61.43
N PRO A 44 -24.09 0.79 -62.69
CA PRO A 44 -23.90 1.88 -63.65
C PRO A 44 -24.90 3.05 -63.49
N PRO A 45 -24.65 4.22 -64.12
CA PRO A 45 -25.42 5.42 -63.87
C PRO A 45 -26.78 5.39 -64.60
N LEU A 46 -27.86 5.56 -63.84
CA LEU A 46 -29.20 5.74 -64.38
C LEU A 46 -29.44 7.21 -64.79
N LYS A 47 -30.00 7.35 -65.98
CA LYS A 47 -30.30 8.59 -66.70
C LYS A 47 -31.31 9.47 -65.95
N ARG A 48 -31.09 10.78 -66.01
CA ARG A 48 -32.00 11.84 -65.54
C ARG A 48 -33.32 11.84 -66.32
N PRO A 49 -34.49 11.91 -65.66
CA PRO A 49 -35.70 12.44 -66.27
C PRO A 49 -35.96 13.90 -65.87
N MET A 50 -36.85 14.50 -66.64
CA MET A 50 -37.10 15.92 -66.83
C MET A 50 -37.63 16.69 -65.61
N SER A 51 -37.13 17.93 -65.49
CA SER A 51 -37.84 19.18 -65.17
C SER A 51 -39.30 19.04 -64.72
N THR A 52 -39.53 19.01 -63.41
CA THR A 52 -40.79 19.43 -62.78
C THR A 52 -40.64 20.83 -62.18
N PRO A 53 -41.66 21.69 -62.26
CA PRO A 53 -41.58 23.07 -61.80
C PRO A 53 -41.49 23.13 -60.27
N HIS A 54 -40.61 24.00 -59.77
CA HIS A 54 -40.38 24.20 -58.34
C HIS A 54 -41.68 24.56 -57.60
N PRO A 55 -42.10 23.78 -56.58
CA PRO A 55 -43.10 24.26 -55.65
C PRO A 55 -42.50 25.43 -54.86
N ILE A 56 -43.24 26.55 -54.85
CA ILE A 56 -42.94 27.72 -54.03
C ILE A 56 -43.10 27.28 -52.57
N TYR A 57 -42.01 26.79 -51.97
CA TYR A 57 -41.91 26.67 -50.53
C TYR A 57 -41.81 28.08 -49.96
N ALA A 58 -42.82 28.48 -49.18
CA ALA A 58 -42.72 29.62 -48.30
C ALA A 58 -41.41 29.51 -47.48
N PRO A 59 -40.68 30.63 -47.26
CA PRO A 59 -39.46 30.60 -46.48
C PRO A 59 -39.76 29.98 -45.12
N ILE A 60 -39.16 28.82 -44.85
CA ILE A 60 -39.20 28.19 -43.53
C ILE A 60 -38.74 29.30 -42.56
N PRO A 61 -39.58 29.72 -41.59
CA PRO A 61 -39.19 30.75 -40.65
C PRO A 61 -37.86 30.32 -40.02
N LYS A 62 -36.85 31.20 -40.09
CA LYS A 62 -35.52 30.99 -39.49
C LYS A 62 -35.75 30.35 -38.13
N ALA A 63 -35.38 29.07 -38.01
CA ALA A 63 -35.58 28.30 -36.80
C ALA A 63 -35.19 29.19 -35.62
N LEU A 64 -36.13 29.42 -34.71
CA LEU A 64 -35.87 30.09 -33.44
C LEU A 64 -34.54 29.54 -32.92
N PRO A 65 -33.58 30.39 -32.51
CA PRO A 65 -32.28 29.91 -32.04
C PRO A 65 -32.61 28.88 -30.98
N SER A 66 -32.34 27.61 -31.28
CA SER A 66 -32.56 26.52 -30.35
C SER A 66 -31.62 26.82 -29.21
N THR A 67 -32.11 27.55 -28.22
CA THR A 67 -31.40 27.85 -26.99
C THR A 67 -31.02 26.49 -26.47
N ASN A 68 -29.72 26.19 -26.57
CA ASN A 68 -29.21 24.87 -26.33
C ASN A 68 -29.31 24.65 -24.82
N ILE A 69 -30.48 24.20 -24.35
CA ILE A 69 -30.80 24.01 -22.93
C ILE A 69 -29.71 23.15 -22.27
N HIS A 70 -29.15 22.19 -23.01
CA HIS A 70 -28.00 21.39 -22.56
C HIS A 70 -26.71 22.19 -22.41
N ALA A 71 -26.42 23.16 -23.29
CA ALA A 71 -25.26 24.04 -23.14
C ALA A 71 -25.42 24.95 -21.91
N ALA A 72 -26.59 25.59 -21.74
CA ALA A 72 -26.85 26.44 -20.57
C ALA A 72 -26.81 25.64 -19.26
N HIS A 73 -27.36 24.42 -19.26
CA HIS A 73 -27.26 23.50 -18.12
C HIS A 73 -25.80 23.13 -17.84
N ASN A 74 -25.03 22.73 -18.85
CA ASN A 74 -23.61 22.41 -18.70
C ASN A 74 -22.81 23.60 -18.16
N ASP A 75 -23.04 24.81 -18.66
CA ASP A 75 -22.36 26.02 -18.20
C ASP A 75 -22.74 26.39 -16.75
N SER A 76 -23.93 25.97 -16.29
CA SER A 76 -24.37 26.15 -14.91
C SER A 76 -23.76 25.16 -13.91
N GLN A 77 -23.27 24.00 -14.38
CA GLN A 77 -22.69 22.98 -13.51
C GLN A 77 -21.42 23.48 -12.81
N PRO A 78 -21.20 23.15 -11.51
CA PRO A 78 -20.01 23.57 -10.77
C PRO A 78 -18.69 23.20 -11.47
N VAL A 79 -18.64 22.01 -12.09
CA VAL A 79 -17.46 21.52 -12.83
C VAL A 79 -17.09 22.44 -14.00
N SER A 80 -18.08 23.06 -14.64
CA SER A 80 -17.89 24.03 -15.72
C SER A 80 -17.46 25.40 -15.23
N ARG A 81 -17.24 25.60 -13.93
CA ARG A 81 -16.65 26.84 -13.40
C ARG A 81 -15.19 26.65 -12.98
N LEU A 82 -14.69 25.41 -12.97
CA LEU A 82 -13.32 25.11 -12.56
C LEU A 82 -12.28 25.66 -13.57
N PRO A 83 -11.21 26.32 -13.11
CA PRO A 83 -10.07 26.67 -13.96
C PRO A 83 -9.58 25.47 -14.79
N ALA A 84 -9.05 25.74 -15.99
CA ALA A 84 -8.61 24.70 -16.91
C ALA A 84 -7.52 23.81 -16.31
N GLU A 85 -6.69 24.39 -15.44
CA GLU A 85 -5.60 23.76 -14.70
C GLU A 85 -6.15 22.75 -13.69
N LEU A 86 -7.18 23.12 -12.93
CA LEU A 86 -7.83 22.22 -11.97
C LEU A 86 -8.54 21.08 -12.70
N LEU A 87 -9.18 21.37 -13.83
CA LEU A 87 -9.82 20.35 -14.64
C LEU A 87 -8.80 19.35 -15.21
N ALA A 88 -7.69 19.85 -15.75
CA ALA A 88 -6.59 18.99 -16.22
C ALA A 88 -6.00 18.16 -15.08
N TYR A 89 -5.82 18.74 -13.89
CA TYR A 89 -5.33 18.05 -12.70
C TYR A 89 -6.28 16.93 -12.25
N ILE A 90 -7.60 17.17 -12.21
CA ILE A 90 -8.60 16.15 -11.89
C ILE A 90 -8.52 14.99 -12.89
N VAL A 91 -8.45 15.29 -14.19
CA VAL A 91 -8.32 14.24 -15.22
C VAL A 91 -6.97 13.51 -15.10
N ASN A 92 -5.89 14.21 -14.73
CA ASN A 92 -4.60 13.58 -14.48
C ASN A 92 -4.63 12.58 -13.30
N LEU A 93 -5.39 12.88 -12.25
CA LEU A 93 -5.62 11.93 -11.15
C LEU A 93 -6.48 10.77 -11.64
N ALA A 94 -7.62 11.05 -12.26
CA ALA A 94 -8.59 10.04 -12.69
C ALA A 94 -8.08 9.09 -13.78
N ARG A 95 -7.14 9.52 -14.64
CA ARG A 95 -6.57 8.63 -15.68
C ARG A 95 -5.74 7.48 -15.12
N ASN A 96 -5.31 7.56 -13.87
CA ASN A 96 -4.44 6.57 -13.22
C ASN A 96 -5.15 5.72 -12.13
N LEU A 97 -6.37 6.07 -11.73
CA LEU A 97 -7.12 5.34 -10.71
C LEU A 97 -7.67 4.03 -11.29
N ASP A 98 -7.50 2.89 -10.63
CA ASP A 98 -8.22 1.64 -10.97
C ASP A 98 -8.17 1.25 -12.45
N LEU A 99 -6.98 1.32 -13.08
CA LEU A 99 -6.82 0.84 -14.46
C LEU A 99 -6.96 -0.69 -14.47
N SER A 100 -8.00 -1.19 -15.13
CA SER A 100 -8.13 -2.61 -15.41
C SER A 100 -7.01 -3.10 -16.34
N GLU A 101 -6.77 -4.40 -16.37
CA GLU A 101 -5.80 -4.99 -17.30
C GLU A 101 -6.17 -4.62 -18.76
N GLY A 102 -5.25 -3.94 -19.45
CA GLY A 102 -5.42 -3.51 -20.84
C GLY A 102 -6.05 -2.13 -21.04
N GLU A 103 -6.42 -1.42 -19.96
CA GLU A 103 -6.85 -0.03 -20.09
C GLU A 103 -5.68 0.93 -20.31
N HIS A 104 -5.84 1.81 -21.31
CA HIS A 104 -4.83 2.79 -21.67
C HIS A 104 -5.10 4.14 -20.98
N PRO A 105 -4.13 4.73 -20.24
CA PRO A 105 -4.31 6.04 -19.58
C PRO A 105 -4.74 7.15 -20.54
N SER A 106 -4.06 7.29 -21.68
CA SER A 106 -4.46 8.24 -22.74
C SER A 106 -5.79 7.89 -23.43
N GLY A 107 -6.21 6.62 -23.41
CA GLY A 107 -7.55 6.21 -23.80
C GLY A 107 -8.62 6.84 -22.92
N ARG A 108 -8.42 6.83 -21.59
CA ARG A 108 -9.31 7.54 -20.65
C ARG A 108 -9.33 9.04 -20.87
N VAL A 109 -8.18 9.66 -21.14
CA VAL A 109 -8.12 11.09 -21.50
C VAL A 109 -8.92 11.37 -22.77
N ALA A 110 -8.84 10.49 -23.77
CA ALA A 110 -9.67 10.58 -24.96
C ALA A 110 -11.17 10.47 -24.61
N SER A 111 -11.56 9.55 -23.73
CA SER A 111 -12.95 9.45 -23.24
C SER A 111 -13.41 10.73 -22.52
N PHE A 112 -12.59 11.30 -21.62
CA PHE A 112 -12.91 12.57 -20.96
C PHE A 112 -13.04 13.73 -21.96
N SER A 113 -12.29 13.70 -23.07
CA SER A 113 -12.41 14.71 -24.13
C SER A 113 -13.75 14.67 -24.88
N LEU A 114 -14.56 13.61 -24.69
CA LEU A 114 -15.89 13.46 -25.27
C LEU A 114 -17.01 13.99 -24.37
N VAL A 115 -16.73 14.34 -23.11
CA VAL A 115 -17.75 14.82 -22.16
C VAL A 115 -18.42 16.10 -22.66
N CYS A 116 -17.62 17.14 -22.95
CA CYS A 116 -18.13 18.38 -23.51
C CYS A 116 -17.02 19.15 -24.26
N ARG A 117 -17.39 20.22 -24.98
CA ARG A 117 -16.44 21.05 -25.74
C ARG A 117 -15.34 21.66 -24.88
N ARG A 118 -15.66 22.07 -23.65
CA ARG A 118 -14.70 22.64 -22.70
C ARG A 118 -13.65 21.59 -22.31
N PHE A 119 -14.09 20.41 -21.87
CA PHE A 119 -13.19 19.30 -21.55
C PHE A 119 -12.29 19.00 -22.74
N ARG A 120 -12.85 18.83 -23.94
CA ARG A 120 -12.06 18.62 -25.16
C ARG A 120 -10.98 19.69 -25.34
N LYS A 121 -11.36 20.97 -25.28
CA LYS A 121 -10.42 22.09 -25.47
C LYS A 121 -9.33 22.08 -24.40
N THR A 122 -9.70 21.97 -23.13
CA THR A 122 -8.77 21.96 -21.99
C THR A 122 -7.80 20.79 -22.07
N LEU A 123 -8.29 19.58 -22.34
CA LEU A 123 -7.43 18.39 -22.39
C LEU A 123 -6.53 18.39 -23.63
N LEU A 124 -6.98 18.90 -24.77
CA LEU A 124 -6.13 19.06 -25.95
C LEU A 124 -5.06 20.15 -25.76
N SER A 125 -5.31 21.14 -24.91
CA SER A 125 -4.32 22.17 -24.55
C SER A 125 -3.36 21.77 -23.44
N ALA A 126 -3.47 20.55 -22.90
CA ALA A 126 -2.66 20.05 -21.78
C ALA A 126 -1.79 18.86 -22.23
N PRO A 127 -0.57 19.11 -22.79
CA PRO A 127 0.23 18.06 -23.41
C PRO A 127 0.63 16.92 -22.46
N HIS A 128 0.88 17.21 -21.18
CA HIS A 128 1.25 16.22 -20.17
C HIS A 128 0.16 15.15 -19.90
N LEU A 129 -1.09 15.40 -20.31
CA LEU A 129 -2.16 14.39 -20.23
C LEU A 129 -2.03 13.31 -21.32
N TRP A 130 -1.29 13.59 -22.39
CA TRP A 130 -1.08 12.69 -23.52
C TRP A 130 0.31 12.04 -23.51
N SER A 131 1.12 12.31 -22.48
CA SER A 131 2.53 11.89 -22.45
C SER A 131 2.75 10.43 -22.02
N THR A 132 1.72 9.74 -21.54
CA THR A 132 1.77 8.30 -21.24
C THR A 132 1.29 7.53 -22.45
N ILE A 133 2.19 6.86 -23.15
CA ILE A 133 1.95 6.15 -24.40
C ILE A 133 2.00 4.65 -24.12
N ALA A 134 0.89 3.94 -24.32
CA ALA A 134 0.87 2.48 -24.18
C ALA A 134 0.80 1.83 -25.56
N VAL A 135 1.70 0.88 -25.78
CA VAL A 135 1.83 0.07 -26.99
C VAL A 135 1.77 -1.38 -26.54
N GLN A 136 0.55 -1.91 -26.46
CA GLN A 136 0.25 -3.23 -25.91
C GLN A 136 -0.48 -4.08 -26.94
N ALA A 137 -0.17 -5.38 -27.00
CA ALA A 137 -0.72 -6.27 -28.04
C ALA A 137 -2.25 -6.37 -27.98
N HIS A 138 -2.81 -6.25 -26.77
CA HIS A 138 -4.24 -6.33 -26.50
C HIS A 138 -4.91 -4.97 -26.28
N ALA A 139 -4.19 -3.86 -26.52
CA ALA A 139 -4.79 -2.54 -26.37
C ALA A 139 -5.96 -2.35 -27.34
N THR A 140 -7.03 -1.74 -26.83
CA THR A 140 -8.16 -1.28 -27.67
C THR A 140 -7.70 -0.31 -28.76
N TYR A 141 -6.60 0.40 -28.52
CA TYR A 141 -6.02 1.40 -29.41
C TYR A 141 -4.70 0.91 -29.99
N GLY A 142 -4.56 0.97 -31.31
CA GLY A 142 -3.31 0.58 -32.00
C GLY A 142 -2.27 1.71 -32.10
N LEU A 143 -1.17 1.45 -32.82
CA LEU A 143 -0.03 2.37 -33.02
C LEU A 143 -0.43 3.75 -33.57
N GLN A 144 -1.50 3.84 -34.37
CA GLN A 144 -1.99 5.13 -34.87
C GLN A 144 -2.46 6.06 -33.75
N PHE A 145 -3.11 5.50 -32.71
CA PHE A 145 -3.53 6.27 -31.56
C PHE A 145 -2.35 6.66 -30.68
N ALA A 146 -1.37 5.77 -30.52
CA ALA A 146 -0.11 6.10 -29.86
C ALA A 146 0.57 7.30 -30.55
N ALA A 147 0.60 7.32 -31.89
CA ALA A 147 1.16 8.44 -32.65
C ALA A 147 0.41 9.75 -32.48
N LEU A 148 -0.92 9.69 -32.41
CA LEU A 148 -1.73 10.84 -32.07
C LEU A 148 -1.41 11.36 -30.66
N CYS A 149 -1.22 10.47 -29.69
CA CYS A 149 -0.88 10.84 -28.31
C CYS A 149 0.49 11.50 -28.23
N ILE A 150 1.52 10.96 -28.89
CA ILE A 150 2.85 11.57 -28.97
C ILE A 150 2.79 12.97 -29.58
N THR A 151 2.05 13.14 -30.68
CA THR A 151 1.87 14.44 -31.33
C THR A 151 1.23 15.45 -30.37
N ARG A 152 0.20 15.02 -29.62
CA ARG A 152 -0.47 15.87 -28.61
C ARG A 152 0.37 16.14 -27.38
N ALA A 153 1.27 15.24 -27.02
CA ALA A 153 2.22 15.43 -25.93
C ALA A 153 3.24 16.53 -26.23
N GLY A 154 3.40 16.96 -27.49
CA GLY A 154 4.24 18.10 -27.85
C GLY A 154 5.70 17.89 -27.43
N ASN A 155 6.21 18.73 -26.53
CA ASN A 155 7.56 18.59 -25.95
C ASN A 155 7.54 18.02 -24.52
N ALA A 156 6.39 17.54 -24.03
CA ALA A 156 6.31 16.98 -22.68
C ALA A 156 7.19 15.71 -22.57
N PRO A 157 7.79 15.45 -21.39
CA PRO A 157 8.50 14.20 -21.10
C PRO A 157 7.56 12.99 -21.27
N LEU A 158 8.05 11.93 -21.89
CA LEU A 158 7.27 10.74 -22.24
C LEU A 158 7.45 9.61 -21.22
N GLU A 159 6.34 8.93 -20.95
CA GLU A 159 6.28 7.64 -20.28
C GLU A 159 5.76 6.59 -21.27
N LEU A 160 6.51 5.52 -21.49
CA LEU A 160 6.17 4.46 -22.43
C LEU A 160 5.79 3.18 -21.69
N TRP A 161 4.66 2.59 -22.04
CA TRP A 161 4.25 1.25 -21.58
C TRP A 161 4.30 0.32 -22.79
N LEU A 162 5.26 -0.60 -22.80
CA LEU A 162 5.56 -1.46 -23.94
C LEU A 162 5.29 -2.92 -23.56
N ASP A 163 4.63 -3.65 -24.45
CA ASP A 163 4.67 -5.11 -24.44
C ASP A 163 5.70 -5.60 -25.45
N SER A 164 6.52 -6.60 -25.10
CA SER A 164 7.53 -7.13 -26.01
C SER A 164 6.97 -8.04 -27.14
N PHE A 165 5.67 -7.96 -27.44
CA PHE A 165 5.07 -8.63 -28.60
C PHE A 165 5.36 -7.90 -29.91
N TYR A 166 5.73 -6.63 -29.86
CA TYR A 166 6.03 -5.84 -31.05
C TYR A 166 7.50 -5.95 -31.44
N SER A 167 7.73 -6.15 -32.74
CA SER A 167 9.07 -6.15 -33.31
C SER A 167 9.69 -4.75 -33.32
N ALA A 168 11.03 -4.65 -33.32
CA ALA A 168 11.75 -3.40 -33.54
C ALA A 168 11.18 -2.59 -34.71
N ALA A 169 10.88 -3.28 -35.82
CA ALA A 169 10.40 -2.68 -37.06
C ALA A 169 9.08 -1.92 -36.89
N GLN A 170 8.26 -2.25 -35.89
CA GLN A 170 7.00 -1.58 -35.60
C GLN A 170 7.16 -0.43 -34.61
N VAL A 171 8.02 -0.61 -33.60
CA VAL A 171 8.15 0.33 -32.47
C VAL A 171 9.20 1.40 -32.73
N VAL A 172 10.37 1.03 -33.24
CA VAL A 172 11.53 1.93 -33.37
C VAL A 172 11.25 3.12 -34.30
N PRO A 173 10.68 2.96 -35.51
CA PRO A 173 10.43 4.12 -36.39
C PRO A 173 9.50 5.17 -35.77
N PHE A 174 8.66 4.72 -34.85
CA PHE A 174 7.69 5.54 -34.15
C PHE A 174 8.29 6.27 -32.93
N ILE A 175 9.19 5.59 -32.20
CA ILE A 175 9.75 6.11 -30.94
C ILE A 175 11.07 6.86 -31.15
N ALA A 176 11.89 6.44 -32.12
CA ALA A 176 13.21 7.00 -32.39
C ALA A 176 13.23 8.55 -32.52
N PRO A 177 12.23 9.21 -33.14
CA PRO A 177 12.21 10.68 -33.22
C PRO A 177 12.01 11.41 -31.88
N HIS A 178 11.77 10.68 -30.79
CA HIS A 178 11.38 11.23 -29.48
C HIS A 178 12.21 10.66 -28.32
N GLU A 179 13.33 9.99 -28.62
CA GLU A 179 14.19 9.30 -27.66
C GLU A 179 14.67 10.19 -26.50
N ASP A 180 14.95 11.45 -26.79
CA ASP A 180 15.39 12.46 -25.83
C ASP A 180 14.33 12.86 -24.81
N ARG A 181 13.06 12.63 -25.12
CA ARG A 181 11.93 12.96 -24.24
C ARG A 181 11.55 11.82 -23.30
N ILE A 182 11.99 10.59 -23.58
CA ILE A 182 11.58 9.41 -22.82
C ILE A 182 12.29 9.40 -21.47
N ARG A 183 11.49 9.47 -20.39
CA ARG A 183 11.99 9.45 -19.00
C ARG A 183 11.63 8.18 -18.27
N HIS A 184 10.50 7.56 -18.62
CA HIS A 184 9.98 6.40 -17.92
C HIS A 184 9.58 5.32 -18.91
N ILE A 185 10.02 4.09 -18.68
CA ILE A 185 9.62 2.92 -19.46
C ILE A 185 9.07 1.87 -18.52
N ARG A 186 7.91 1.32 -18.85
CA ARG A 186 7.37 0.08 -18.29
C ARG A 186 7.35 -0.97 -19.39
N LEU A 187 8.10 -2.04 -19.21
CA LEU A 187 8.24 -3.12 -20.16
C LEU A 187 7.59 -4.38 -19.58
N ARG A 188 6.54 -4.86 -20.24
CA ARG A 188 5.93 -6.16 -19.95
C ARG A 188 6.46 -7.21 -20.91
N VAL A 189 7.01 -8.28 -20.35
CA VAL A 189 7.63 -9.35 -21.13
C VAL A 189 6.82 -10.64 -20.96
N PRO A 190 6.35 -11.28 -22.04
CA PRO A 190 5.77 -12.62 -21.96
C PRO A 190 6.78 -13.59 -21.36
N VAL A 191 6.31 -14.48 -20.49
CA VAL A 191 7.17 -15.44 -19.77
C VAL A 191 8.05 -16.27 -20.72
N ASP A 192 7.50 -16.61 -21.89
CA ASP A 192 8.19 -17.43 -22.90
C ASP A 192 8.86 -16.60 -24.02
N ALA A 193 9.00 -15.29 -23.84
CA ALA A 193 9.58 -14.44 -24.87
C ALA A 193 11.09 -14.69 -25.00
N PRO A 194 11.59 -14.99 -26.22
CA PRO A 194 13.02 -15.17 -26.42
C PRO A 194 13.76 -13.85 -26.17
N PRO A 195 14.95 -13.85 -25.53
CA PRO A 195 15.71 -12.64 -25.24
C PRO A 195 15.96 -11.76 -26.48
N ALA A 196 16.13 -12.37 -27.65
CA ALA A 196 16.31 -11.65 -28.91
C ALA A 196 15.10 -10.79 -29.30
N LEU A 197 13.88 -11.21 -28.97
CA LEU A 197 12.67 -10.42 -29.19
C LEU A 197 12.64 -9.20 -28.26
N VAL A 198 12.97 -9.39 -26.98
CA VAL A 198 13.06 -8.31 -25.99
C VAL A 198 14.14 -7.28 -26.41
N ALA A 199 15.31 -7.76 -26.85
CA ALA A 199 16.38 -6.91 -27.39
C ALA A 199 15.88 -6.09 -28.60
N SER A 200 15.18 -6.74 -29.52
CA SER A 200 14.61 -6.13 -30.72
C SER A 200 13.62 -5.03 -30.35
N THR A 201 12.66 -5.29 -29.45
CA THR A 201 11.68 -4.27 -29.01
C THR A 201 12.38 -3.05 -28.40
N CYS A 202 13.52 -3.23 -27.73
CA CYS A 202 14.27 -2.17 -27.05
C CYS A 202 15.44 -1.61 -27.87
N ALA A 203 15.47 -1.83 -29.19
CA ALA A 203 16.55 -1.41 -30.08
C ALA A 203 16.48 0.09 -30.46
N PHE A 204 16.37 0.98 -29.47
CA PHE A 204 16.35 2.44 -29.61
C PHE A 204 17.10 3.09 -28.44
N GLN A 205 17.50 4.36 -28.54
CA GLN A 205 18.24 5.02 -27.47
C GLN A 205 17.30 5.72 -26.48
N VAL A 206 17.67 5.77 -25.20
CA VAL A 206 16.98 6.61 -24.20
C VAL A 206 18.00 7.30 -23.31
N PRO A 207 18.71 8.31 -23.82
CA PRO A 207 19.80 8.98 -23.09
C PRO A 207 19.33 9.71 -21.81
N ASN A 208 18.02 9.79 -21.61
CA ASN A 208 17.34 10.59 -20.62
C ASN A 208 16.46 9.73 -19.70
N LEU A 209 16.62 8.40 -19.72
CA LEU A 209 15.84 7.48 -18.91
C LEU A 209 16.13 7.66 -17.41
N GLU A 210 15.07 7.91 -16.64
CA GLU A 210 15.12 8.09 -15.18
C GLU A 210 14.45 6.92 -14.45
N SER A 211 13.50 6.24 -15.08
CA SER A 211 12.75 5.13 -14.49
C SER A 211 12.58 3.98 -15.46
N LEU A 212 12.92 2.77 -15.02
CA LEU A 212 12.70 1.53 -15.74
C LEU A 212 11.92 0.54 -14.87
N ASP A 213 10.79 0.04 -15.36
CA ASP A 213 9.98 -1.00 -14.72
C ASP A 213 9.90 -2.19 -15.68
N VAL A 214 10.44 -3.34 -15.30
CA VAL A 214 10.40 -4.57 -16.08
C VAL A 214 9.69 -5.64 -15.27
N ALA A 215 8.61 -6.18 -15.83
CA ALA A 215 7.84 -7.23 -15.19
C ALA A 215 7.34 -8.25 -16.22
N PRO A 216 7.18 -9.52 -15.83
CA PRO A 216 6.53 -10.49 -16.70
C PRO A 216 5.06 -10.10 -16.93
N LEU A 217 4.49 -10.61 -18.02
CA LEU A 217 3.06 -10.44 -18.32
C LEU A 217 2.17 -11.33 -17.44
N SER A 218 2.70 -12.45 -16.92
CA SER A 218 1.98 -13.38 -16.06
C SER A 218 2.69 -13.50 -14.71
N GLU A 219 1.91 -13.48 -13.63
CA GLU A 219 2.38 -13.71 -12.25
C GLU A 219 2.53 -15.21 -11.90
N ALA A 220 2.51 -16.12 -12.87
CA ALA A 220 2.62 -17.54 -12.61
C ALA A 220 4.01 -17.88 -12.03
N GLY A 221 4.09 -17.94 -10.70
CA GLY A 221 5.31 -17.98 -9.87
C GLY A 221 6.15 -19.27 -9.96
N ARG A 222 6.39 -19.81 -11.15
CA ARG A 222 7.28 -20.97 -11.38
C ARG A 222 8.15 -20.86 -12.63
N ALA A 223 8.16 -19.72 -13.31
CA ALA A 223 8.98 -19.56 -14.51
C ALA A 223 10.45 -19.35 -14.18
N THR A 224 11.34 -19.84 -15.05
CA THR A 224 12.76 -19.46 -15.04
C THR A 224 12.88 -17.94 -15.15
N PRO A 225 13.75 -17.29 -14.35
CA PRO A 225 13.88 -15.84 -14.36
C PRO A 225 14.29 -15.35 -15.74
N LEU A 226 13.66 -14.27 -16.20
CA LEU A 226 13.90 -13.71 -17.52
C LEU A 226 15.33 -13.14 -17.60
N THR A 227 16.12 -13.62 -18.56
CA THR A 227 17.43 -13.05 -18.85
C THR A 227 17.27 -11.87 -19.79
N LEU A 228 17.48 -10.65 -19.29
CA LEU A 228 17.38 -9.44 -20.10
C LEU A 228 18.66 -9.25 -20.93
N PRO A 229 18.54 -9.01 -22.25
CA PRO A 229 19.68 -8.60 -23.07
C PRO A 229 20.11 -7.16 -22.70
N THR A 230 21.19 -6.67 -23.30
CA THR A 230 21.49 -5.23 -23.25
C THR A 230 20.33 -4.44 -23.84
N LEU A 231 19.60 -3.72 -22.99
CA LEU A 231 18.48 -2.90 -23.40
C LEU A 231 18.98 -1.54 -23.92
N PHE A 232 18.19 -0.89 -24.77
CA PHE A 232 18.30 0.51 -25.17
C PHE A 232 19.68 1.00 -25.68
N SER A 233 20.42 0.14 -26.37
CA SER A 233 21.70 0.48 -26.99
C SER A 233 22.66 1.21 -26.03
N ALA A 234 23.00 0.58 -24.90
CA ALA A 234 24.08 0.94 -23.94
C ALA A 234 24.27 2.43 -23.59
N GLY A 235 24.09 2.79 -22.31
CA GLY A 235 24.44 4.13 -21.80
C GLY A 235 23.35 4.85 -20.99
N PHE A 236 22.23 4.18 -20.71
CA PHE A 236 21.18 4.72 -19.85
C PHE A 236 21.41 4.45 -18.35
N SER A 237 22.28 3.49 -18.01
CA SER A 237 22.50 3.00 -16.64
C SER A 237 22.87 4.12 -15.65
N ASP A 238 23.66 5.08 -16.11
CA ASP A 238 24.24 6.12 -15.25
C ASP A 238 23.22 7.20 -14.83
N ARG A 239 22.01 7.18 -15.40
CA ARG A 239 20.94 8.17 -15.13
C ARG A 239 19.68 7.57 -14.52
N ILE A 240 19.55 6.25 -14.49
CA ILE A 240 18.37 5.63 -13.88
C ILE A 240 18.37 5.94 -12.39
N ALA A 241 17.36 6.69 -11.97
CA ALA A 241 17.11 6.96 -10.57
C ALA A 241 16.20 5.90 -9.94
N ARG A 242 15.34 5.25 -10.75
CA ARG A 242 14.33 4.29 -10.29
C ARG A 242 14.32 3.02 -11.13
N LEU A 243 14.50 1.87 -10.50
CA LEU A 243 14.48 0.57 -11.16
C LEU A 243 13.48 -0.34 -10.46
N ARG A 244 12.56 -0.91 -11.21
CA ARG A 244 11.67 -1.98 -10.77
C ARG A 244 11.90 -3.22 -11.63
N LEU A 245 12.18 -4.34 -10.98
CA LEU A 245 12.39 -5.63 -11.62
C LEU A 245 11.51 -6.67 -10.94
N ALA A 246 10.75 -7.43 -11.71
CA ALA A 246 10.05 -8.61 -11.24
C ALA A 246 10.50 -9.83 -12.05
N ASP A 247 10.91 -10.90 -11.38
CA ASP A 247 11.32 -12.19 -11.97
C ASP A 247 12.28 -12.09 -13.18
N CYS A 248 13.22 -11.14 -13.12
CA CYS A 248 14.18 -10.92 -14.20
C CYS A 248 15.57 -10.52 -13.68
N ALA A 249 16.60 -10.89 -14.43
CA ALA A 249 17.96 -10.43 -14.18
C ALA A 249 18.09 -8.94 -14.53
N PRO A 250 18.82 -8.15 -13.73
CA PRO A 250 19.08 -6.75 -14.05
C PRO A 250 19.84 -6.65 -15.39
N PRO A 251 19.53 -5.65 -16.22
CA PRO A 251 20.36 -5.35 -17.39
C PRO A 251 21.82 -5.09 -16.98
N PRO A 252 22.80 -5.39 -17.86
CA PRO A 252 24.19 -5.06 -17.56
C PRO A 252 24.37 -3.54 -17.51
N GLY A 253 25.00 -3.02 -16.45
CA GLY A 253 25.30 -1.59 -16.30
C GLY A 253 25.80 -1.18 -14.92
N ALA A 254 26.35 0.02 -14.82
CA ALA A 254 26.69 0.66 -13.56
C ALA A 254 25.51 1.52 -13.09
N TYR A 255 24.91 1.18 -11.95
CA TYR A 255 23.70 1.83 -11.44
C TYR A 255 24.03 2.93 -10.42
N SER A 256 25.02 3.78 -10.72
CA SER A 256 25.57 4.75 -9.77
C SER A 256 24.62 5.89 -9.39
N ALA A 257 23.57 6.14 -10.19
CA ALA A 257 22.53 7.15 -9.90
C ALA A 257 21.26 6.54 -9.29
N LEU A 258 21.23 5.23 -9.06
CA LEU A 258 20.03 4.53 -8.65
C LEU A 258 19.71 4.86 -7.19
N THR A 259 18.54 5.50 -6.99
CA THR A 259 18.07 5.94 -5.66
C THR A 259 16.91 5.09 -5.15
N GLN A 260 16.10 4.51 -6.04
CA GLN A 260 14.97 3.66 -5.68
C GLN A 260 15.05 2.35 -6.44
N LEU A 261 15.00 1.24 -5.71
CA LEU A 261 15.04 -0.10 -6.26
C LEU A 261 13.85 -0.89 -5.72
N HIS A 262 13.02 -1.42 -6.61
CA HIS A 262 11.93 -2.33 -6.27
C HIS A 262 12.20 -3.67 -6.96
N LEU A 263 12.37 -4.71 -6.16
CA LEU A 263 12.64 -6.05 -6.64
C LEU A 263 11.49 -6.95 -6.23
N SER A 264 11.04 -7.82 -7.14
CA SER A 264 10.08 -8.86 -6.82
C SER A 264 10.42 -10.20 -7.43
N GLY A 265 10.13 -11.29 -6.71
CA GLY A 265 10.34 -12.65 -7.20
C GLY A 265 11.82 -13.04 -7.26
N ARG A 266 12.21 -13.84 -8.27
CA ARG A 266 13.59 -14.33 -8.42
C ARG A 266 14.44 -13.37 -9.24
N ILE A 267 15.48 -12.80 -8.64
CA ILE A 267 16.38 -11.82 -9.29
C ILE A 267 17.82 -12.36 -9.34
N PRO A 268 18.25 -12.97 -10.45
CA PRO A 268 19.64 -13.37 -10.63
C PRO A 268 20.60 -12.18 -10.53
N GLY A 269 21.76 -12.36 -9.91
CA GLY A 269 22.75 -11.27 -9.77
C GLY A 269 22.34 -10.16 -8.79
N LEU A 270 21.35 -10.40 -7.91
CA LEU A 270 20.87 -9.46 -6.90
C LEU A 270 22.01 -8.80 -6.10
N VAL A 271 22.97 -9.60 -5.64
CA VAL A 271 24.06 -9.10 -4.80
C VAL A 271 24.93 -8.09 -5.56
N ASP A 272 25.25 -8.37 -6.81
CA ASP A 272 26.09 -7.48 -7.63
C ASP A 272 25.34 -6.19 -7.98
N LEU A 273 24.03 -6.29 -8.24
CA LEU A 273 23.16 -5.12 -8.42
C LEU A 273 23.19 -4.20 -7.19
N LEU A 274 23.01 -4.76 -5.98
CA LEU A 274 23.00 -3.99 -4.75
C LEU A 274 24.37 -3.38 -4.43
N ARG A 275 25.47 -4.11 -4.68
CA ARG A 275 26.83 -3.57 -4.55
C ARG A 275 27.07 -2.41 -5.53
N GLY A 276 26.55 -2.53 -6.75
CA GLY A 276 26.68 -1.50 -7.79
C GLY A 276 25.97 -0.18 -7.47
N CYS A 277 24.92 -0.21 -6.63
CA CYS A 277 24.15 0.98 -6.23
C CYS A 277 24.24 1.32 -4.73
N ALA A 278 25.13 0.65 -3.99
CA ALA A 278 25.24 0.75 -2.53
C ALA A 278 25.38 2.19 -2.00
N SER A 279 26.11 3.04 -2.71
CA SER A 279 26.38 4.42 -2.31
C SER A 279 25.26 5.42 -2.66
N SER A 280 24.39 5.10 -3.61
CA SER A 280 23.33 6.00 -4.10
C SER A 280 21.93 5.58 -3.66
N LEU A 281 21.74 4.31 -3.30
CA LEU A 281 20.43 3.73 -3.03
C LEU A 281 19.84 4.28 -1.72
N ARG A 282 18.66 4.90 -1.82
CA ARG A 282 17.91 5.48 -0.69
C ARG A 282 16.71 4.64 -0.30
N THR A 283 16.02 4.06 -1.28
CA THR A 283 14.82 3.25 -1.06
C THR A 283 14.98 1.89 -1.68
N LEU A 284 14.83 0.84 -0.89
CA LEU A 284 14.82 -0.55 -1.34
C LEU A 284 13.48 -1.19 -0.97
N LEU A 285 12.75 -1.68 -1.96
CA LEU A 285 11.53 -2.46 -1.78
C LEU A 285 11.79 -3.89 -2.29
N LEU A 286 11.58 -4.88 -1.45
CA LEU A 286 11.70 -6.31 -1.74
C LEU A 286 10.31 -6.93 -1.63
N ASP A 287 9.77 -7.52 -2.68
CA ASP A 287 8.44 -8.14 -2.69
C ASP A 287 8.49 -9.60 -3.14
N LYS A 288 8.21 -10.56 -2.25
CA LYS A 288 8.31 -12.01 -2.53
C LYS A 288 9.69 -12.40 -3.11
N ILE A 289 10.74 -11.78 -2.60
CA ILE A 289 12.09 -11.92 -3.14
C ILE A 289 12.66 -13.30 -2.82
N ASP A 290 13.10 -14.01 -3.87
CA ASP A 290 13.79 -15.29 -3.75
C ASP A 290 15.30 -15.12 -4.01
N CYS A 291 16.10 -15.55 -3.03
CA CYS A 291 17.53 -15.28 -2.92
C CYS A 291 18.39 -16.57 -2.98
N GLU A 292 18.04 -17.53 -3.84
CA GLU A 292 18.76 -18.82 -3.92
C GLU A 292 20.27 -18.67 -4.18
N ASP A 293 20.67 -17.63 -4.90
CA ASP A 293 22.05 -17.45 -5.35
C ASP A 293 22.98 -16.85 -4.28
N VAL A 294 22.45 -16.48 -3.11
CA VAL A 294 23.22 -15.77 -2.07
C VAL A 294 23.98 -16.76 -1.19
N ARG A 295 25.29 -16.87 -1.41
CA ARG A 295 26.17 -17.71 -0.57
C ARG A 295 26.42 -17.06 0.79
N ALA A 296 26.62 -17.91 1.80
CA ALA A 296 26.82 -17.50 3.19
C ALA A 296 28.22 -16.91 3.48
N ASP A 297 29.21 -17.21 2.65
CA ASP A 297 30.63 -16.84 2.81
C ASP A 297 31.03 -15.53 2.13
N GLU A 298 30.14 -14.95 1.32
CA GLU A 298 30.43 -13.70 0.62
C GLU A 298 30.34 -12.47 1.53
N THR A 299 31.05 -11.40 1.14
CA THR A 299 31.16 -10.15 1.90
C THR A 299 29.81 -9.49 2.20
N PRO A 300 29.65 -8.82 3.36
CA PRO A 300 28.48 -8.00 3.64
C PRO A 300 28.22 -6.95 2.55
N ILE A 301 26.94 -6.65 2.32
CA ILE A 301 26.46 -5.61 1.41
C ILE A 301 26.18 -4.37 2.26
N GLU A 302 27.09 -3.41 2.20
CA GLU A 302 26.98 -2.15 2.93
C GLU A 302 26.08 -1.16 2.18
N LEU A 303 24.87 -0.91 2.68
CA LEU A 303 23.92 0.05 2.11
C LEU A 303 23.88 1.31 3.00
N SER A 304 24.99 2.03 3.05
CA SER A 304 25.20 3.17 3.97
C SER A 304 24.25 4.35 3.72
N SER A 305 23.81 4.53 2.48
CA SER A 305 22.92 5.63 2.06
C SER A 305 21.43 5.27 2.11
N LEU A 306 21.08 4.06 2.56
CA LEU A 306 19.71 3.58 2.55
C LEU A 306 18.88 4.28 3.64
N ASP A 307 17.89 5.05 3.20
CA ASP A 307 16.93 5.76 4.05
C ASP A 307 15.75 4.85 4.44
N SER A 308 15.33 3.95 3.53
CA SER A 308 14.15 3.11 3.70
C SER A 308 14.32 1.72 3.06
N LEU A 309 14.20 0.67 3.86
CA LEU A 309 14.03 -0.72 3.44
C LEU A 309 12.57 -1.13 3.65
N SER A 310 11.91 -1.65 2.63
CA SER A 310 10.57 -2.22 2.70
C SER A 310 10.60 -3.67 2.21
N VAL A 311 10.17 -4.61 3.02
CA VAL A 311 10.10 -6.03 2.68
C VAL A 311 8.62 -6.43 2.68
N VAL A 312 8.14 -7.03 1.60
CA VAL A 312 6.76 -7.45 1.40
C VAL A 312 6.80 -8.95 1.13
N THR A 313 6.27 -9.76 2.05
CA THR A 313 6.38 -11.24 2.02
C THR A 313 7.81 -11.74 2.07
N VAL A 314 8.18 -12.43 3.15
CA VAL A 314 9.51 -13.04 3.25
C VAL A 314 9.41 -14.54 3.03
N PRO A 315 10.01 -15.12 1.99
CA PRO A 315 10.08 -16.56 1.88
C PRO A 315 10.92 -17.14 3.03
N THR A 316 10.44 -18.26 3.57
CA THR A 316 10.79 -18.78 4.90
C THR A 316 12.20 -19.34 5.02
N SER A 317 12.89 -19.68 3.92
CA SER A 317 14.23 -20.27 3.97
C SER A 317 15.29 -19.48 3.19
N THR A 318 14.99 -19.04 1.96
CA THR A 318 16.01 -18.44 1.07
C THR A 318 16.44 -17.03 1.47
N GLY A 319 15.57 -16.26 2.13
CA GLY A 319 15.88 -14.88 2.54
C GLY A 319 16.95 -14.79 3.64
N GLN A 320 17.18 -15.88 4.38
CA GLN A 320 18.02 -15.87 5.58
C GLN A 320 19.47 -15.42 5.30
N ASN A 321 20.12 -16.01 4.29
CA ASN A 321 21.50 -15.66 3.95
C ASN A 321 21.61 -14.22 3.44
N PHE A 322 20.59 -13.76 2.70
CA PHE A 322 20.54 -12.41 2.17
C PHE A 322 20.45 -11.35 3.27
N PHE A 323 19.48 -11.45 4.18
CA PHE A 323 19.31 -10.45 5.23
C PHE A 323 20.49 -10.40 6.21
N ASN A 324 21.14 -11.54 6.48
CA ASN A 324 22.34 -11.60 7.33
C ASN A 324 23.52 -10.78 6.77
N ARG A 325 23.50 -10.51 5.46
CA ARG A 325 24.57 -9.80 4.77
C ARG A 325 24.28 -8.32 4.57
N LEU A 326 23.04 -7.87 4.81
CA LEU A 326 22.72 -6.45 4.70
C LEU A 326 23.27 -5.68 5.90
N ALA A 327 24.25 -4.81 5.66
CA ALA A 327 24.70 -3.82 6.63
C ALA A 327 24.00 -2.49 6.34
N LEU A 328 23.04 -2.12 7.18
CA LEU A 328 22.22 -0.92 7.02
C LEU A 328 22.70 0.21 7.94
N SER A 329 22.49 1.47 7.50
CA SER A 329 22.65 2.65 8.36
C SER A 329 21.70 2.64 9.56
N SER A 330 22.12 3.19 10.70
CA SER A 330 21.27 3.35 11.89
C SER A 330 20.03 4.20 11.68
N GLN A 331 20.07 5.07 10.68
CA GLN A 331 18.95 5.95 10.31
C GLN A 331 17.96 5.29 9.34
N CYS A 332 18.27 4.10 8.81
CA CYS A 332 17.42 3.40 7.85
C CYS A 332 16.09 2.99 8.49
N GLN A 333 14.97 3.44 7.90
CA GLN A 333 13.65 2.96 8.25
C GLN A 333 13.44 1.54 7.70
N ILE A 334 13.00 0.60 8.53
CA ILE A 334 12.70 -0.77 8.09
C ILE A 334 11.19 -0.96 8.14
N ARG A 335 10.59 -1.31 7.02
CA ARG A 335 9.18 -1.67 6.88
C ARG A 335 9.07 -3.13 6.51
N VAL A 336 8.33 -3.91 7.28
CA VAL A 336 8.07 -5.32 6.95
C VAL A 336 6.57 -5.46 6.73
N ARG A 337 6.14 -6.04 5.61
CA ARG A 337 4.75 -6.35 5.31
C ARG A 337 4.62 -7.86 5.18
N CYS A 338 3.87 -8.47 6.07
CA CYS A 338 3.57 -9.88 6.05
C CYS A 338 2.14 -10.04 5.50
N HIS A 339 2.02 -10.71 4.36
CA HIS A 339 0.72 -11.13 3.84
C HIS A 339 0.38 -12.51 4.42
N MET A 340 -0.81 -12.61 4.99
CA MET A 340 -1.34 -13.91 5.38
C MET A 340 -1.98 -14.58 4.15
N PRO A 341 -1.83 -15.92 4.00
CA PRO A 341 -2.59 -16.67 3.00
C PRO A 341 -4.08 -16.51 3.29
N SER A 342 -4.88 -16.32 2.24
CA SER A 342 -6.31 -16.00 2.34
C SER A 342 -7.22 -17.21 2.54
N SER A 343 -6.69 -18.43 2.59
CA SER A 343 -7.50 -19.65 2.70
C SER A 343 -7.33 -20.28 4.09
N PRO A 344 -8.37 -20.24 4.95
CA PRO A 344 -8.36 -20.92 6.25
C PRO A 344 -8.46 -22.46 6.12
N ASP A 345 -8.91 -22.96 4.96
CA ASP A 345 -9.12 -24.39 4.70
C ASP A 345 -7.85 -25.15 4.32
N ASP A 346 -6.74 -24.45 4.08
CA ASP A 346 -5.47 -25.13 3.94
C ASP A 346 -5.03 -25.55 5.35
N GLU A 347 -5.36 -26.78 5.77
CA GLU A 347 -4.90 -27.37 7.05
C GLU A 347 -3.35 -27.40 7.15
N ASN A 348 -2.65 -27.16 6.03
CA ASN A 348 -1.20 -26.96 5.97
C ASN A 348 -0.78 -25.49 5.91
N ALA A 349 -1.72 -24.54 6.00
CA ALA A 349 -1.44 -23.12 6.07
C ALA A 349 -0.49 -22.90 7.25
N PRO A 350 0.74 -22.42 7.01
CA PRO A 350 1.71 -22.29 8.06
C PRO A 350 1.16 -21.37 9.15
N THR A 351 1.37 -21.78 10.41
CA THR A 351 1.50 -20.85 11.55
C THR A 351 2.28 -19.63 11.08
N LEU A 352 1.80 -18.44 11.45
CA LEU A 352 2.25 -17.12 10.94
C LEU A 352 3.69 -17.15 10.41
N PRO A 353 3.95 -16.72 9.15
CA PRO A 353 5.27 -16.84 8.55
C PRO A 353 6.33 -16.32 9.52
N THR A 354 7.09 -17.26 10.08
CA THR A 354 8.11 -16.92 11.07
C THR A 354 9.08 -15.98 10.39
N LEU A 355 9.24 -14.77 10.96
CA LEU A 355 10.23 -13.83 10.41
C LEU A 355 11.56 -14.57 10.34
N PRO A 356 12.25 -14.61 9.18
CA PRO A 356 13.52 -15.30 9.09
C PRO A 356 14.46 -14.79 10.18
N ARG A 357 15.20 -15.70 10.81
CA ARG A 357 16.10 -15.39 11.94
C ARG A 357 17.07 -14.23 11.63
N ALA A 358 17.42 -14.03 10.36
CA ALA A 358 18.29 -12.96 9.87
C ALA A 358 17.56 -11.62 9.90
N MET A 359 16.31 -11.60 9.44
CA MET A 359 15.48 -10.42 9.55
C MET A 359 15.19 -10.11 11.03
N ARG A 360 15.06 -11.12 11.90
CA ARG A 360 15.07 -10.91 13.35
C ARG A 360 16.36 -10.22 13.78
N SER A 361 17.54 -10.78 13.52
CA SER A 361 18.81 -10.13 13.87
C SER A 361 18.93 -8.68 13.36
N LEU A 362 18.43 -8.40 12.16
CA LEU A 362 18.37 -7.04 11.60
C LEU A 362 17.44 -6.15 12.42
N LEU A 363 16.24 -6.64 12.74
CA LEU A 363 15.29 -5.96 13.60
C LEU A 363 15.83 -5.82 15.02
N ASP A 364 16.47 -6.83 15.59
CA ASP A 364 17.01 -6.88 16.95
C ASP A 364 17.99 -5.74 17.21
N SER A 365 18.89 -5.51 16.25
CA SER A 365 19.86 -4.41 16.30
C SER A 365 19.21 -3.01 16.30
N ARG A 366 17.92 -2.93 15.95
CA ARG A 366 17.15 -1.68 15.87
C ARG A 366 16.11 -1.59 16.97
N THR A 367 15.31 -2.64 17.19
CA THR A 367 14.22 -2.63 18.15
C THR A 367 14.70 -2.68 19.60
N SER A 368 15.94 -3.10 19.86
CA SER A 368 16.56 -3.03 21.20
C SER A 368 16.69 -1.61 21.78
N HIS A 369 16.45 -0.58 20.98
CA HIS A 369 16.37 0.82 21.41
C HIS A 369 14.97 1.43 21.25
N ALA A 370 13.97 0.64 20.85
CA ALA A 370 12.60 1.13 20.76
C ALA A 370 12.05 1.36 22.17
N GLU A 371 11.70 2.59 22.49
CA GLU A 371 11.07 2.94 23.77
C GLU A 371 9.55 2.79 23.71
N THR A 372 8.97 3.03 22.53
CA THR A 372 7.51 3.02 22.33
C THR A 372 7.13 2.12 21.16
N LEU A 373 6.10 1.32 21.35
CA LEU A 373 5.47 0.44 20.36
C LEU A 373 4.03 0.88 20.13
N GLN A 374 3.61 1.02 18.89
CA GLN A 374 2.21 1.28 18.51
C GLN A 374 1.69 0.13 17.68
N LEU A 375 0.54 -0.43 18.04
CA LEU A 375 -0.14 -1.52 17.37
C LEU A 375 -1.50 -1.02 16.92
N TYR A 376 -1.66 -0.84 15.62
CA TYR A 376 -2.91 -0.45 14.97
C TYR A 376 -3.55 -1.71 14.41
N ALA A 377 -4.72 -2.09 14.91
CA ALA A 377 -5.52 -3.16 14.34
C ALA A 377 -6.77 -2.57 13.70
N ASN A 378 -7.02 -2.92 12.45
CA ASN A 378 -8.29 -2.70 11.76
C ASN A 378 -8.76 -4.01 11.11
N GLY A 379 -9.96 -4.02 10.54
CA GLY A 379 -10.66 -5.26 10.14
C GLY A 379 -9.86 -6.14 9.17
N GLU A 380 -8.86 -5.56 8.52
CA GLU A 380 -8.06 -6.22 7.50
C GLU A 380 -6.58 -6.35 7.86
N ARG A 381 -6.07 -5.57 8.83
CA ARG A 381 -4.62 -5.36 9.05
C ARG A 381 -4.25 -5.05 10.51
N VAL A 382 -3.12 -5.59 10.95
CA VAL A 382 -2.39 -5.21 12.17
C VAL A 382 -1.08 -4.53 11.79
N GLN A 383 -0.89 -3.28 12.15
CA GLN A 383 0.34 -2.52 11.95
C GLN A 383 1.02 -2.24 13.29
N LEU A 384 2.21 -2.78 13.46
CA LEU A 384 3.14 -2.49 14.54
C LEU A 384 4.14 -1.41 14.10
N VAL A 385 4.34 -0.36 14.89
CA VAL A 385 5.24 0.77 14.63
C VAL A 385 6.07 1.03 15.87
N THR A 386 7.39 1.05 15.76
CA THR A 386 8.26 1.55 16.82
C THR A 386 8.45 3.05 16.65
N LEU A 387 8.32 3.81 17.74
CA LEU A 387 8.67 5.22 17.79
C LEU A 387 10.00 5.40 18.54
N GLY A 388 10.78 6.41 18.11
CA GLY A 388 12.10 6.72 18.64
C GLY A 388 13.14 6.88 17.53
N GLU A 389 14.42 6.68 17.87
CA GLU A 389 15.51 6.62 16.89
C GLU A 389 15.36 5.42 15.95
N SER A 390 14.77 4.33 16.47
CA SER A 390 14.47 3.12 15.72
C SER A 390 13.13 3.24 15.00
N ARG A 391 13.18 3.48 13.69
CA ARG A 391 12.00 3.54 12.82
C ARG A 391 11.74 2.18 12.17
N VAL A 392 11.16 1.25 12.92
CA VAL A 392 10.68 -0.03 12.39
C VAL A 392 9.16 0.01 12.30
N SER A 393 8.58 -0.39 11.17
CA SER A 393 7.14 -0.61 11.08
C SER A 393 6.81 -1.94 10.42
N ILE A 394 6.15 -2.84 11.15
CA ILE A 394 5.71 -4.15 10.69
C ILE A 394 4.21 -4.08 10.42
N PHE A 395 3.77 -4.48 9.24
CA PHE A 395 2.37 -4.57 8.85
C PHE A 395 2.07 -6.04 8.63
N ILE A 396 1.05 -6.57 9.28
CA ILE A 396 0.47 -7.87 9.03
C ILE A 396 -0.93 -7.60 8.50
N GLY A 397 -1.35 -8.29 7.45
CA GLY A 397 -2.73 -8.15 7.00
C GLY A 397 -3.15 -9.29 6.10
N ALA A 398 -4.45 -9.48 5.98
CA ALA A 398 -5.00 -10.28 4.90
C ALA A 398 -4.48 -9.70 3.58
N ARG A 399 -4.14 -10.57 2.63
CA ARG A 399 -3.85 -10.14 1.27
C ARG A 399 -5.14 -9.50 0.74
N GLN A 400 -5.21 -8.17 0.70
CA GLN A 400 -6.18 -7.50 -0.16
C GLN A 400 -5.86 -8.04 -1.55
N SER A 401 -6.74 -8.87 -2.09
CA SER A 401 -6.62 -9.24 -3.48
C SER A 401 -6.82 -7.95 -4.26
N ASP A 402 -5.75 -7.39 -4.83
CA ASP A 402 -5.85 -6.26 -5.75
C ASP A 402 -6.71 -6.59 -6.98
N THR A 403 -7.17 -7.84 -7.12
CA THR A 403 -8.25 -8.25 -8.00
C THR A 403 -9.60 -7.81 -7.44
N ALA A 404 -10.10 -6.68 -7.93
CA ALA A 404 -11.33 -6.00 -7.54
C ALA A 404 -12.67 -6.75 -7.77
N GLU A 405 -12.71 -8.10 -7.85
CA GLU A 405 -13.89 -8.81 -8.39
C GLU A 405 -14.42 -10.04 -7.63
N THR A 406 -13.96 -10.36 -6.42
CA THR A 406 -14.64 -11.42 -5.65
C THR A 406 -15.70 -10.84 -4.72
N THR A 407 -16.96 -11.08 -5.08
CA THR A 407 -18.14 -10.89 -4.24
C THR A 407 -17.95 -11.60 -2.91
N VAL A 408 -17.83 -10.80 -1.84
CA VAL A 408 -17.71 -11.26 -0.44
C VAL A 408 -19.10 -11.70 0.01
N GLU A 409 -19.31 -13.01 0.13
CA GLU A 409 -20.28 -13.53 1.08
C GLU A 409 -19.68 -13.42 2.49
N ASP A 410 -20.49 -13.02 3.47
CA ASP A 410 -20.11 -12.76 4.86
C ASP A 410 -19.53 -14.02 5.52
N GLU A 411 -18.23 -14.25 5.37
CA GLU A 411 -17.51 -15.24 6.16
C GLU A 411 -17.25 -14.66 7.56
N GLU A 412 -17.73 -15.38 8.58
CA GLU A 412 -17.68 -15.04 10.00
C GLU A 412 -16.28 -14.57 10.43
N GLY A 413 -16.11 -13.26 10.61
CA GLY A 413 -14.86 -12.63 11.05
C GLY A 413 -14.37 -13.20 12.37
N GLY A 414 -13.47 -14.16 12.31
CA GLY A 414 -13.14 -14.98 13.47
C GLY A 414 -11.83 -14.60 14.16
N GLN A 415 -11.44 -15.52 15.04
CA GLN A 415 -10.40 -15.47 16.07
C GLN A 415 -8.94 -15.36 15.55
N TRP A 416 -8.74 -14.79 14.36
CA TRP A 416 -7.59 -15.03 13.48
C TRP A 416 -6.37 -14.15 13.80
N LEU A 417 -6.58 -13.07 14.56
CA LEU A 417 -5.60 -12.00 14.79
C LEU A 417 -4.71 -12.25 16.02
N THR A 418 -5.14 -13.10 16.94
CA THR A 418 -4.62 -13.10 18.32
C THR A 418 -3.37 -13.96 18.52
N SER A 419 -3.37 -15.20 18.04
CA SER A 419 -2.17 -16.07 18.05
C SER A 419 -1.05 -15.51 17.17
N ALA A 420 -1.43 -14.99 16.01
CA ALA A 420 -0.57 -14.33 15.04
C ALA A 420 0.28 -13.19 15.65
N VAL A 421 -0.38 -12.22 16.29
CA VAL A 421 0.29 -11.08 16.92
C VAL A 421 1.16 -11.55 18.08
N ARG A 422 0.71 -12.54 18.86
CA ARG A 422 1.49 -13.13 19.94
C ARG A 422 2.81 -13.70 19.43
N ASP A 423 2.73 -14.56 18.42
CA ASP A 423 3.90 -15.24 17.85
C ASP A 423 4.86 -14.20 17.27
N LEU A 424 4.35 -13.18 16.57
CA LEU A 424 5.18 -12.08 16.08
C LEU A 424 5.90 -11.37 17.24
N LEU A 425 5.17 -10.92 18.26
CA LEU A 425 5.75 -10.17 19.38
C LEU A 425 6.77 -10.99 20.16
N GLN A 426 6.54 -12.29 20.33
CA GLN A 426 7.49 -13.21 20.98
C GLN A 426 8.78 -13.41 20.17
N THR A 427 8.75 -13.16 18.85
CA THR A 427 9.93 -13.28 17.99
C THR A 427 10.77 -12.01 17.92
N LEU A 428 10.28 -10.89 18.46
CA LEU A 428 10.96 -9.59 18.45
C LEU A 428 11.58 -9.31 19.83
N PRO A 429 12.80 -8.76 19.90
CA PRO A 429 13.42 -8.37 21.17
C PRO A 429 12.86 -7.01 21.56
N LEU A 430 11.76 -7.05 22.30
CA LEU A 430 11.02 -5.89 22.75
C LEU A 430 11.35 -5.55 24.22
N ASP A 431 12.49 -6.02 24.73
CA ASP A 431 12.91 -5.83 26.12
C ASP A 431 13.05 -4.35 26.53
N SER A 432 13.38 -3.48 25.56
CA SER A 432 13.51 -2.03 25.77
C SER A 432 12.19 -1.28 25.72
N VAL A 433 11.11 -1.90 25.23
CA VAL A 433 9.82 -1.24 25.05
C VAL A 433 9.22 -0.94 26.43
N ARG A 434 9.03 0.35 26.70
CA ARG A 434 8.46 0.85 27.96
C ARG A 434 7.04 1.38 27.78
N SER A 435 6.68 1.84 26.59
CA SER A 435 5.34 2.36 26.27
C SER A 435 4.71 1.57 25.12
N VAL A 436 3.46 1.17 25.25
CA VAL A 436 2.72 0.43 24.23
C VAL A 436 1.38 1.10 23.99
N TRP A 437 1.04 1.28 22.72
CA TRP A 437 -0.19 1.89 22.27
C TRP A 437 -0.93 0.87 21.41
N ILE A 438 -2.17 0.55 21.74
CA ILE A 438 -3.06 -0.26 20.91
C ILE A 438 -4.15 0.65 20.38
N VAL A 439 -4.41 0.62 19.08
CA VAL A 439 -5.50 1.31 18.41
C VAL A 439 -6.32 0.25 17.69
N ALA A 440 -7.54 -0.02 18.15
CA ALA A 440 -8.39 -1.06 17.58
C ALA A 440 -9.61 -0.42 16.92
N GLU A 441 -9.58 -0.24 15.59
CA GLU A 441 -10.77 0.24 14.87
C GLU A 441 -11.90 -0.81 14.94
N ASP A 442 -13.15 -0.35 15.02
CA ASP A 442 -14.36 -1.20 14.96
C ASP A 442 -14.47 -2.32 16.01
N GLN A 443 -13.93 -2.10 17.22
CA GLN A 443 -13.97 -3.06 18.35
C GLN A 443 -13.37 -4.44 18.01
N LEU A 444 -12.41 -4.50 17.10
CA LEU A 444 -11.79 -5.76 16.76
C LEU A 444 -11.08 -6.38 17.96
N PRO A 445 -11.23 -7.70 18.17
CA PRO A 445 -10.61 -8.38 19.29
C PRO A 445 -9.09 -8.41 19.11
N VAL A 446 -8.40 -7.42 19.68
CA VAL A 446 -6.96 -7.47 19.89
C VAL A 446 -6.71 -8.25 21.17
N ASP A 447 -5.91 -9.32 21.09
CA ASP A 447 -5.53 -10.09 22.29
C ASP A 447 -4.52 -9.30 23.13
N VAL A 448 -5.05 -8.41 23.96
CA VAL A 448 -4.28 -7.59 24.90
C VAL A 448 -3.47 -8.48 25.85
N VAL A 449 -3.97 -9.68 26.18
CA VAL A 449 -3.27 -10.66 27.03
C VAL A 449 -1.98 -11.08 26.34
N ALA A 450 -2.04 -11.46 25.06
CA ALA A 450 -0.87 -11.81 24.27
C ALA A 450 0.13 -10.66 24.16
N VAL A 451 -0.36 -9.45 23.86
CA VAL A 451 0.51 -8.27 23.69
C VAL A 451 1.26 -7.97 24.98
N LEU A 452 0.57 -7.89 26.11
CA LEU A 452 1.21 -7.57 27.39
C LEU A 452 2.06 -8.73 27.93
N SER A 453 1.71 -9.98 27.61
CA SER A 453 2.54 -11.15 27.97
C SER A 453 3.88 -11.16 27.25
N ALA A 454 3.90 -10.70 25.99
CA ALA A 454 5.12 -10.59 25.21
C ALA A 454 6.01 -9.39 25.64
N LEU A 455 5.50 -8.49 26.50
CA LEU A 455 6.13 -7.22 26.82
C LEU A 455 6.26 -7.01 28.34
N PRO A 456 7.08 -7.82 29.04
CA PRO A 456 7.16 -7.82 30.51
C PRO A 456 7.70 -6.51 31.12
N ASN A 457 8.39 -5.69 30.33
CA ASN A 457 9.01 -4.44 30.78
C ASN A 457 8.17 -3.19 30.58
N VAL A 458 6.95 -3.32 30.06
CA VAL A 458 6.06 -2.20 29.78
C VAL A 458 5.69 -1.47 31.07
N ARG A 459 5.86 -0.15 31.04
CA ARG A 459 5.50 0.78 32.11
C ARG A 459 4.29 1.62 31.77
N GLU A 460 4.05 1.89 30.50
CA GLU A 460 2.89 2.64 30.03
C GLU A 460 2.13 1.85 28.97
N PHE A 461 0.83 1.68 29.18
CA PHE A 461 -0.06 1.03 28.23
C PHE A 461 -1.21 1.98 27.90
N THR A 462 -1.40 2.24 26.61
CA THR A 462 -2.49 3.05 26.07
C THR A 462 -3.34 2.17 25.17
N ALA A 463 -4.64 2.09 25.42
CA ALA A 463 -5.59 1.43 24.54
C ALA A 463 -6.62 2.45 24.03
N LEU A 464 -6.73 2.57 22.71
CA LEU A 464 -7.72 3.38 22.01
C LEU A 464 -8.70 2.41 21.36
N ASP A 465 -10.00 2.59 21.64
CA ASP A 465 -11.10 1.82 21.04
C ASP A 465 -11.06 0.30 21.35
N ALA A 466 -10.24 -0.13 22.31
CA ALA A 466 -10.18 -1.52 22.74
C ALA A 466 -11.29 -1.85 23.74
N ALA A 467 -11.87 -3.05 23.63
CA ALA A 467 -12.86 -3.53 24.57
C ALA A 467 -12.29 -3.59 26.01
N LEU A 468 -12.96 -2.91 26.94
CA LEU A 468 -12.51 -2.80 28.32
C LEU A 468 -12.41 -4.17 29.01
N ALA A 469 -13.29 -5.12 28.62
CA ALA A 469 -13.26 -6.50 29.11
C ALA A 469 -11.94 -7.20 28.76
N ASP A 470 -11.38 -6.98 27.56
CA ASP A 470 -10.14 -7.61 27.12
C ASP A 470 -8.93 -7.02 27.85
N VAL A 471 -8.92 -5.69 28.05
CA VAL A 471 -7.89 -5.03 28.88
C VAL A 471 -7.95 -5.55 30.31
N SER A 472 -9.15 -5.61 30.89
CA SER A 472 -9.33 -6.07 32.28
C SER A 472 -8.94 -7.53 32.46
N ARG A 473 -9.27 -8.39 31.47
CA ARG A 473 -8.81 -9.78 31.42
C ARG A 473 -7.29 -9.84 31.39
N ALA A 474 -6.63 -9.06 30.55
CA ALA A 474 -5.17 -9.02 30.47
C ALA A 474 -4.51 -8.59 31.78
N LEU A 475 -5.08 -7.60 32.49
CA LEU A 475 -4.54 -7.12 33.76
C LEU A 475 -4.72 -8.09 34.93
N SER A 476 -5.75 -8.96 34.88
CA SER A 476 -6.07 -9.95 35.91
C SER A 476 -5.51 -11.36 35.62
N THR A 477 -5.10 -11.63 34.38
CA THR A 477 -4.58 -12.94 34.00
C THR A 477 -3.25 -13.21 34.72
N ALA A 478 -3.22 -14.31 35.48
CA ALA A 478 -2.02 -14.81 36.12
C ALA A 478 -1.14 -15.56 35.10
N ALA A 479 0.14 -15.22 35.06
CA ALA A 479 1.20 -15.98 34.43
C ALA A 479 1.96 -16.80 35.50
N PRO A 480 2.77 -17.81 35.11
CA PRO A 480 3.53 -18.65 36.05
C PRO A 480 4.45 -17.86 36.99
N THR A 481 4.86 -16.66 36.58
CA THR A 481 5.78 -15.77 37.31
C THR A 481 5.09 -14.61 38.02
N GLY A 482 3.75 -14.52 37.98
CA GLY A 482 2.98 -13.40 38.53
C GLY A 482 1.97 -12.86 37.52
N LEU A 483 1.44 -11.65 37.75
CA LEU A 483 0.52 -11.01 36.80
C LEU A 483 1.27 -10.54 35.55
N ILE A 484 0.54 -10.48 34.43
CA ILE A 484 1.03 -9.94 33.17
C ILE A 484 1.43 -8.46 33.33
N ALA A 485 2.49 -8.05 32.63
CA ALA A 485 3.08 -6.70 32.68
C ALA A 485 3.31 -6.21 34.13
N PRO A 486 4.21 -6.84 34.89
CA PRO A 486 4.41 -6.54 36.32
C PRO A 486 4.96 -5.13 36.56
N LYS A 487 5.60 -4.51 35.56
CA LYS A 487 6.16 -3.16 35.63
C LYS A 487 5.20 -2.06 35.16
N LEU A 488 3.94 -2.38 34.86
CA LEU A 488 2.97 -1.40 34.39
C LEU A 488 2.70 -0.35 35.48
N GLU A 489 3.02 0.91 35.19
CA GLU A 489 2.86 2.05 36.07
C GLU A 489 1.71 2.97 35.61
N THR A 490 1.51 3.11 34.30
CA THR A 490 0.52 4.00 33.69
C THR A 490 -0.41 3.22 32.76
N LEU A 491 -1.71 3.34 33.00
CA LEU A 491 -2.76 2.80 32.13
C LEU A 491 -3.57 3.96 31.55
N ARG A 492 -3.69 4.04 30.22
CA ARG A 492 -4.54 5.02 29.53
C ARG A 492 -5.58 4.30 28.69
N LEU A 493 -6.84 4.63 28.90
CA LEU A 493 -7.96 4.04 28.18
C LEU A 493 -8.74 5.16 27.50
N ARG A 494 -8.88 5.09 26.17
CA ARG A 494 -9.64 6.05 25.37
C ARG A 494 -10.77 5.34 24.63
N ALA A 495 -11.92 6.00 24.54
CA ALA A 495 -13.07 5.54 23.75
C ALA A 495 -13.50 4.11 24.15
N TYR A 496 -13.59 3.89 25.45
CA TYR A 496 -13.99 2.60 26.01
C TYR A 496 -15.51 2.56 26.21
N ASP A 497 -16.07 1.35 26.18
CA ASP A 497 -17.47 1.15 26.51
C ASP A 497 -17.74 1.52 27.98
N SER A 498 -18.52 2.58 28.20
CA SER A 498 -18.81 3.12 29.53
C SER A 498 -19.82 2.29 30.33
N GLU A 499 -20.17 1.08 29.87
CA GLU A 499 -21.00 0.17 30.65
C GLU A 499 -20.43 -0.07 32.06
N ARG A 500 -21.28 0.15 33.08
CA ARG A 500 -20.91 -0.06 34.50
C ARG A 500 -20.37 -1.46 34.78
N SER A 501 -20.86 -2.47 34.05
CA SER A 501 -20.39 -3.85 34.11
C SER A 501 -18.90 -3.95 33.77
N ALA A 502 -18.46 -3.34 32.67
CA ALA A 502 -17.08 -3.38 32.22
C ALA A 502 -16.12 -2.66 33.17
N LEU A 503 -16.58 -1.58 33.80
CA LEU A 503 -15.84 -0.84 34.84
C LEU A 503 -15.67 -1.65 36.12
N ALA A 504 -16.69 -2.39 36.55
CA ALA A 504 -16.58 -3.32 37.68
C ALA A 504 -15.54 -4.41 37.43
N VAL A 505 -15.45 -4.91 36.19
CA VAL A 505 -14.41 -5.88 35.79
C VAL A 505 -13.02 -5.24 35.82
N LEU A 506 -12.86 -4.01 35.34
CA LEU A 506 -11.58 -3.28 35.43
C LEU A 506 -11.17 -3.10 36.90
N ARG A 507 -12.10 -2.70 37.77
CA ARG A 507 -11.86 -2.54 39.21
C ARG A 507 -11.34 -3.84 39.83
N GLY A 508 -12.02 -4.97 39.59
CA GLY A 508 -11.58 -6.27 40.09
C GLY A 508 -10.17 -6.65 39.59
N ALA A 509 -9.84 -6.32 38.34
CA ALA A 509 -8.49 -6.52 37.81
C ALA A 509 -7.43 -5.64 38.51
N LEU A 510 -7.77 -4.38 38.82
CA LEU A 510 -6.88 -3.48 39.56
C LEU A 510 -6.69 -3.91 41.02
N GLU A 511 -7.75 -4.35 41.70
CA GLU A 511 -7.69 -4.92 43.05
C GLU A 511 -6.79 -6.17 43.08
N ALA A 512 -6.94 -7.06 42.10
CA ALA A 512 -6.06 -8.22 41.94
C ALA A 512 -4.59 -7.81 41.78
N ARG A 513 -4.30 -6.75 41.01
CA ARG A 513 -2.94 -6.20 40.88
C ARG A 513 -2.38 -5.64 42.19
N VAL A 514 -3.19 -4.91 42.94
CA VAL A 514 -2.81 -4.37 44.26
C VAL A 514 -2.50 -5.50 45.23
N ALA A 515 -3.30 -6.57 45.25
CA ALA A 515 -3.09 -7.74 46.10
C ALA A 515 -1.76 -8.45 45.82
N HIS A 516 -1.27 -8.39 44.57
CA HIS A 516 0.05 -8.91 44.18
C HIS A 516 1.19 -7.87 44.29
N GLY A 517 0.94 -6.71 44.89
CA GLY A 517 1.94 -5.65 45.07
C GLY A 517 2.28 -4.85 43.80
N MET A 518 1.50 -4.99 42.72
CA MET A 518 1.75 -4.37 41.41
C MET A 518 0.85 -3.15 41.15
N ARG A 519 1.05 -2.09 41.94
CA ARG A 519 0.19 -0.89 41.89
C ARG A 519 0.45 -0.03 40.66
N LEU A 520 -0.62 0.44 40.01
CA LEU A 520 -0.53 1.52 39.03
C LEU A 520 -0.25 2.85 39.74
N ARG A 521 0.64 3.65 39.16
CA ARG A 521 0.91 5.05 39.55
C ARG A 521 -0.14 5.98 38.97
N ARG A 522 -0.50 5.79 37.70
CA ARG A 522 -1.40 6.67 36.96
C ARG A 522 -2.44 5.87 36.18
N LEU A 523 -3.70 6.27 36.30
CA LEU A 523 -4.81 5.78 35.48
C LEU A 523 -5.44 6.98 34.77
N VAL A 524 -5.48 6.95 33.44
CA VAL A 524 -6.09 7.99 32.61
C VAL A 524 -7.28 7.38 31.89
N LEU A 525 -8.47 7.92 32.15
CA LEU A 525 -9.70 7.54 31.46
C LEU A 525 -10.12 8.71 30.58
N GLN A 526 -10.25 8.46 29.28
CA GLN A 526 -10.68 9.45 28.30
C GLN A 526 -11.91 8.92 27.56
N ALA A 527 -13.07 9.45 27.90
CA ALA A 527 -14.32 9.05 27.25
C ALA A 527 -14.59 9.89 26.00
N ASP A 528 -15.39 9.33 25.08
CA ASP A 528 -15.80 10.02 23.87
C ASP A 528 -16.67 11.24 24.14
N ALA A 529 -16.72 12.15 23.16
CA ALA A 529 -17.52 13.35 23.20
C ALA A 529 -19.03 12.98 23.27
N GLY A 530 -19.55 12.88 24.49
CA GLY A 530 -20.94 12.47 24.76
C GLY A 530 -21.12 11.54 25.96
N ALA A 531 -20.03 11.01 26.52
CA ALA A 531 -20.10 10.19 27.73
C ALA A 531 -20.51 11.03 28.95
N ASP A 532 -21.29 10.42 29.84
CA ASP A 532 -21.78 11.04 31.07
C ASP A 532 -20.60 11.29 32.04
N THR A 533 -20.27 12.58 32.24
CA THR A 533 -19.20 13.01 33.13
C THR A 533 -19.45 12.64 34.60
N GLU A 534 -20.71 12.48 35.03
CA GLU A 534 -21.02 12.05 36.40
C GLU A 534 -20.61 10.58 36.61
N VAL A 535 -20.93 9.71 35.65
CA VAL A 535 -20.55 8.29 35.70
C VAL A 535 -19.04 8.12 35.72
N LEU A 536 -18.30 8.94 34.95
CA LEU A 536 -16.85 8.96 34.97
C LEU A 536 -16.30 9.39 36.33
N GLN A 537 -16.89 10.42 36.94
CA GLN A 537 -16.44 10.93 38.23
C GLN A 537 -16.68 9.92 39.36
N ASP A 538 -17.86 9.29 39.39
CA ASP A 538 -18.19 8.22 40.35
C ASP A 538 -17.18 7.07 40.27
N VAL A 539 -16.81 6.68 39.05
CA VAL A 539 -15.81 5.62 38.80
C VAL A 539 -14.41 6.04 39.27
N VAL A 540 -14.01 7.29 39.02
CA VAL A 540 -12.74 7.82 39.49
C VAL A 540 -12.68 7.79 41.03
N ASP A 541 -13.77 8.19 41.68
CA ASP A 541 -13.86 8.21 43.13
C ASP A 541 -13.85 6.78 43.71
N GLU A 542 -14.56 5.83 43.10
CA GLU A 542 -14.48 4.41 43.46
C GLU A 542 -13.06 3.83 43.29
N LEU A 543 -12.37 4.14 42.19
CA LEU A 543 -11.03 3.62 41.90
C LEU A 543 -9.94 4.25 42.77
N ARG A 544 -10.16 5.45 43.32
CA ARG A 544 -9.26 6.07 44.30
C ARG A 544 -9.25 5.33 45.63
N VAL A 545 -10.42 4.87 46.10
CA VAL A 545 -10.57 4.11 47.36
C VAL A 545 -9.69 2.86 47.37
N VAL A 546 -9.61 2.14 46.24
CA VAL A 546 -8.84 0.89 46.11
C VAL A 546 -7.33 1.07 46.32
N ASN A 547 -6.78 2.26 46.09
CA ASN A 547 -5.32 2.48 46.10
C ASN A 547 -4.81 3.25 47.33
N ASP A 548 -5.70 3.99 48.00
CA ASP A 548 -5.40 4.72 49.24
C ASP A 548 -5.60 3.88 50.50
N ASP A 549 -6.18 2.67 50.38
CA ASP A 549 -6.10 1.67 51.43
C ASP A 549 -4.63 1.27 51.66
N ALA A 550 -4.04 1.98 52.62
CA ALA A 550 -2.72 1.77 53.15
C ALA A 550 -2.63 0.37 53.74
N MET A 551 -1.47 -0.25 53.51
CA MET A 551 -0.98 -1.36 54.32
C MET A 551 -1.41 -1.25 55.79
N GLN A 552 -2.32 -2.10 56.23
CA GLN A 552 -1.98 -2.84 57.43
C GLN A 552 -0.81 -3.71 57.02
N ALA A 553 0.41 -3.27 57.40
CA ALA A 553 1.59 -4.10 57.24
C ALA A 553 1.25 -5.49 57.78
N PRO A 554 1.61 -6.61 57.12
CA PRO A 554 1.51 -7.90 57.76
C PRO A 554 2.26 -7.77 59.08
N MET A 555 1.54 -7.96 60.19
CA MET A 555 2.12 -7.93 61.53
C MET A 555 3.41 -8.75 61.48
N ALA A 556 4.54 -8.11 61.79
CA ALA A 556 5.77 -8.85 61.99
C ALA A 556 5.47 -9.98 63.00
N PRO A 557 5.91 -11.22 62.73
CA PRO A 557 5.74 -12.30 63.70
C PRO A 557 6.35 -11.88 65.04
N PRO A 558 5.72 -12.21 66.17
CA PRO A 558 6.02 -11.64 67.50
C PRO A 558 7.38 -12.06 68.10
N GLU A 559 8.31 -12.59 67.29
CA GLU A 559 9.59 -13.13 67.77
C GLU A 559 10.78 -12.17 67.59
N TRP A 560 10.57 -10.96 67.04
CA TRP A 560 11.65 -10.00 66.81
C TRP A 560 11.42 -8.69 67.57
N SER A 561 11.48 -8.77 68.90
CA SER A 561 11.82 -7.65 69.76
C SER A 561 12.73 -8.15 70.90
N GLY A 562 14.02 -8.19 70.59
CA GLY A 562 15.13 -8.38 71.51
C GLY A 562 16.23 -7.39 71.18
#